data_AF-A0A7W1JR12-F1
#
_entry.id   AF-A0A7W1JR12-F1
#
_cell.length_a   1.000
_cell.length_b   1.000
_cell.length_c   1.000
_cell.angle_alpha   90.00
_cell.angle_beta   90.00
_cell.angle_gamma   90.00
#
_symmetry.space_group_name_H-M   'P 1'
#
loop_
_entity.id
_entity.type
_entity.pdbx_description
1 polymer ?
#
loop_
_entity_poly.entity_id
_entity_poly.type
_entity_poly.pdbx_seq_one_letter_code
_entity_poly.pdbx_strand_id
1 'polypeptide(L)'
;VITCDVLEPTTGEPYNRDPRGMAKKAEAMVKSMGVGDTVFFGPEAEFFVFDDVRYQTTPYNTGFKLDSSELPINSDTEYEGGNLGHRIRTKAGYFPVPPQDSVQDMRSEMLGAMAKMGVKVEKHHHEVASAQHELGMKFDTLTLMADQMQIYKYCIHQVAHIYGKTATFMPKPIYGDNGSGMHCHQSIWKGGKPVFAGNKYADLSETCLHYIGGIIKHAKALNAFTNPSTNSYKRLVPGYEAPVLLAYSARNRSASCRIPYTANPKAKRVEVRFPDPMANPYLAFAAMLMAGLDGIKNKIDPGPAMDKDLYDLPKEELKQIPTVCGSLREALESLDKNRAFLKNGGVFDDDFIDSYIELKMTEVERFEMTPHPVEFDMYYSL
;
A
#
# COMPACT_ATOMS: atom_id res chain seq x y z
N VAL A 1 7.98 10.64 -22.15
CA VAL A 1 8.17 9.30 -21.56
C VAL A 1 7.23 8.35 -22.27
N ILE A 2 7.67 7.13 -22.58
CA ILE A 2 6.83 6.08 -23.19
C ILE A 2 6.87 4.89 -22.23
N THR A 3 5.69 4.39 -21.87
CA THR A 3 5.54 3.16 -21.07
C THR A 3 5.47 1.98 -22.02
N CYS A 4 6.34 0.99 -21.82
CA CYS A 4 6.47 -0.19 -22.68
C CYS A 4 6.07 -1.47 -21.93
N ASP A 5 5.73 -2.50 -22.69
CA ASP A 5 5.66 -3.89 -22.21
C ASP A 5 6.93 -4.63 -22.64
N VAL A 6 7.22 -5.76 -21.99
CA VAL A 6 8.34 -6.63 -22.37
C VAL A 6 7.82 -7.80 -23.21
N LEU A 7 8.47 -8.05 -24.35
CA LEU A 7 8.18 -9.18 -25.24
C LEU A 7 9.40 -10.11 -25.27
N GLU A 8 9.15 -11.41 -25.44
CA GLU A 8 10.19 -12.41 -25.68
C GLU A 8 10.82 -12.16 -27.07
N PRO A 9 12.13 -11.87 -27.17
CA PRO A 9 12.76 -11.48 -28.42
C PRO A 9 12.71 -12.57 -29.51
N THR A 10 12.67 -13.84 -29.11
CA THR A 10 12.67 -14.96 -30.08
C THR A 10 11.29 -15.23 -30.69
N THR A 11 10.21 -15.03 -29.93
CA THR A 11 8.84 -15.35 -30.36
C THR A 11 8.01 -14.11 -30.67
N GLY A 12 8.37 -12.94 -30.12
CA GLY A 12 7.55 -11.73 -30.14
C GLY A 12 6.35 -11.77 -29.19
N GLU A 13 6.18 -12.85 -28.43
CA GLU A 13 5.06 -13.03 -27.50
C GLU A 13 5.25 -12.22 -26.21
N PRO A 14 4.17 -11.85 -25.50
CA PRO A 14 4.25 -11.18 -24.21
C PRO A 14 5.10 -11.95 -23.20
N TYR A 15 6.11 -11.30 -22.61
CA TYR A 15 6.98 -11.92 -21.63
C TYR A 15 6.18 -12.28 -20.36
N ASN A 16 6.28 -13.52 -19.91
CA ASN A 16 5.48 -14.04 -18.81
C ASN A 16 5.82 -13.40 -17.46
N ARG A 17 7.02 -12.85 -17.30
CA ARG A 17 7.44 -12.14 -16.09
C ARG A 17 7.29 -10.61 -16.18
N ASP A 18 6.66 -10.06 -17.22
CA ASP A 18 6.34 -8.64 -17.31
C ASP A 18 5.16 -8.28 -16.38
N PRO A 19 5.37 -7.50 -15.30
CA PRO A 19 4.31 -7.11 -14.39
C PRO A 19 3.16 -6.38 -15.10
N ARG A 20 3.47 -5.53 -16.10
CA ARG A 20 2.46 -4.75 -16.81
C ARG A 20 1.60 -5.66 -17.71
N GLY A 21 2.24 -6.62 -18.38
CA GLY A 21 1.55 -7.71 -19.08
C GLY A 21 0.60 -8.49 -18.17
N MET A 22 1.02 -8.86 -16.96
CA MET A 22 0.15 -9.54 -15.99
C MET A 22 -1.03 -8.67 -15.54
N ALA A 23 -0.82 -7.38 -15.30
CA ALA A 23 -1.90 -6.44 -14.97
C ALA A 23 -2.98 -6.39 -16.06
N LYS A 24 -2.58 -6.34 -17.34
CA LYS A 24 -3.50 -6.40 -18.48
C LYS A 24 -4.27 -7.71 -18.55
N LYS A 25 -3.59 -8.85 -18.32
CA LYS A 25 -4.24 -10.16 -18.27
C LYS A 25 -5.27 -10.23 -17.14
N ALA A 26 -4.92 -9.73 -15.95
CA ALA A 26 -5.82 -9.68 -14.79
C ALA A 26 -7.05 -8.80 -15.08
N GLU A 27 -6.84 -7.61 -15.65
CA GLU A 27 -7.91 -6.70 -16.03
C GLU A 27 -8.88 -7.33 -17.04
N ALA A 28 -8.38 -8.08 -18.02
CA ALA A 28 -9.20 -8.82 -18.97
C ALA A 28 -10.05 -9.93 -18.32
N MET A 29 -9.66 -10.47 -17.15
CA MET A 29 -10.42 -11.52 -16.46
C MET A 29 -11.80 -11.07 -15.99
N VAL A 30 -11.96 -9.78 -15.69
CA VAL A 30 -13.26 -9.20 -15.27
C VAL A 30 -14.33 -9.45 -16.34
N LYS A 31 -13.94 -9.25 -17.62
CA LYS A 31 -14.80 -9.48 -18.77
C LYS A 31 -14.93 -10.96 -19.12
N SER A 32 -13.83 -11.71 -19.11
CA SER A 32 -13.85 -13.15 -19.45
C SER A 32 -14.71 -13.97 -18.49
N MET A 33 -14.76 -13.58 -17.21
CA MET A 33 -15.61 -14.21 -16.18
C MET A 33 -17.05 -13.66 -16.16
N GLY A 34 -17.39 -12.68 -17.01
CA GLY A 34 -18.73 -12.10 -17.10
C GLY A 34 -19.17 -11.24 -15.90
N VAL A 35 -18.26 -10.96 -14.97
CA VAL A 35 -18.50 -10.17 -13.74
C VAL A 35 -18.76 -8.71 -14.08
N GLY A 36 -18.00 -8.15 -15.02
CA GLY A 36 -18.10 -6.77 -15.46
C GLY A 36 -17.41 -6.52 -16.80
N ASP A 37 -17.21 -5.26 -17.15
CA ASP A 37 -16.43 -4.84 -18.31
C ASP A 37 -15.28 -3.89 -17.95
N THR A 38 -15.29 -3.32 -16.75
CA THR A 38 -14.23 -2.41 -16.28
C THR A 38 -13.99 -2.61 -14.79
N VAL A 39 -12.73 -2.53 -14.38
CA VAL A 39 -12.30 -2.50 -12.98
C VAL A 39 -11.51 -1.22 -12.74
N PHE A 40 -11.87 -0.51 -11.68
CA PHE A 40 -11.19 0.72 -11.27
C PHE A 40 -10.39 0.50 -10.00
N PHE A 41 -9.18 1.07 -9.99
CA PHE A 41 -8.32 1.17 -8.82
C PHE A 41 -8.08 2.64 -8.48
N GLY A 42 -8.09 2.97 -7.20
CA GLY A 42 -7.74 4.29 -6.67
C GLY A 42 -6.81 4.12 -5.45
N PRO A 43 -5.48 4.11 -5.65
CA PRO A 43 -4.51 4.02 -4.57
C PRO A 43 -4.27 5.38 -3.90
N GLU A 44 -4.24 5.40 -2.57
CA GLU A 44 -3.77 6.53 -1.75
C GLU A 44 -2.40 6.13 -1.18
N ALA A 45 -1.31 6.55 -1.83
CA ALA A 45 0.06 6.20 -1.45
C ALA A 45 0.73 7.32 -0.66
N GLU A 46 0.89 7.09 0.63
CA GLU A 46 1.56 8.01 1.56
C GLU A 46 3.09 7.98 1.37
N PHE A 47 3.78 9.03 1.78
CA PHE A 47 5.24 9.13 1.70
C PHE A 47 5.80 10.08 2.76
N PHE A 48 7.12 10.05 2.95
CA PHE A 48 7.84 11.01 3.79
C PHE A 48 8.76 11.89 2.97
N VAL A 49 9.03 13.10 3.45
CA VAL A 49 10.03 14.04 2.89
C VAL A 49 11.01 14.47 3.99
N PHE A 50 12.28 14.11 3.83
CA PHE A 50 13.35 14.41 4.77
C PHE A 50 14.33 15.45 4.22
N ASP A 51 15.07 16.11 5.12
CA ASP A 51 16.15 17.03 4.79
C ASP A 51 17.51 16.30 4.72
N ASP A 52 17.76 15.36 5.63
CA ASP A 52 18.97 14.53 5.66
C ASP A 52 18.61 13.06 5.93
N VAL A 53 19.25 12.15 5.18
CA VAL A 53 19.11 10.71 5.36
C VAL A 53 20.48 10.07 5.24
N ARG A 54 20.96 9.47 6.32
CA ARG A 54 22.24 8.76 6.37
C ARG A 54 22.03 7.36 6.90
N TYR A 55 22.62 6.35 6.26
CA TYR A 55 22.57 4.97 6.72
C TYR A 55 23.87 4.23 6.43
N GLN A 56 24.16 3.19 7.21
CA GLN A 56 25.27 2.28 7.01
C GLN A 56 24.84 0.86 7.39
N THR A 57 25.35 -0.15 6.67
CA THR A 57 25.06 -1.57 6.93
C THR A 57 26.33 -2.42 6.86
N THR A 58 27.43 -1.89 7.39
CA THR A 58 28.73 -2.59 7.43
C THR A 58 28.90 -3.32 8.76
N PRO A 59 29.70 -4.40 8.83
CA PRO A 59 29.85 -5.20 10.05
C PRO A 59 30.19 -4.42 11.33
N TYR A 60 30.88 -3.27 11.21
CA TYR A 60 31.32 -2.45 12.34
C TYR A 60 30.59 -1.10 12.47
N ASN A 61 29.65 -0.81 11.57
CA ASN A 61 28.84 0.40 11.59
C ASN A 61 27.52 0.09 10.90
N THR A 62 26.47 -0.11 11.68
CA THR A 62 25.12 -0.40 11.19
C THR A 62 24.13 0.53 11.88
N GLY A 63 23.31 1.21 11.09
CA GLY A 63 22.28 2.11 11.61
C GLY A 63 21.86 3.15 10.58
N PHE A 64 20.97 4.03 11.00
CA PHE A 64 20.51 5.15 10.18
C PHE A 64 20.21 6.38 11.04
N LYS A 65 20.21 7.55 10.40
CA LYS A 65 19.79 8.84 10.94
C LYS A 65 18.93 9.53 9.90
N LEU A 66 17.78 10.03 10.34
CA LEU A 66 16.85 10.80 9.55
C LEU A 66 16.74 12.18 10.18
N ASP A 67 16.62 13.20 9.35
CA ASP A 67 16.38 14.56 9.80
C ASP A 67 15.36 15.27 8.91
N SER A 68 14.58 16.15 9.52
CA SER A 68 13.70 17.09 8.83
C SER A 68 13.35 18.23 9.77
N SER A 69 13.20 19.43 9.23
CA SER A 69 12.78 20.63 9.95
C SER A 69 11.45 20.45 10.69
N GLU A 70 10.58 19.54 10.24
CA GLU A 70 9.31 19.25 10.90
C GLU A 70 9.42 18.29 12.09
N LEU A 71 10.52 17.55 12.20
CA LEU A 71 10.64 16.51 13.23
C LEU A 71 10.69 17.12 14.64
N PRO A 72 10.01 16.49 15.61
CA PRO A 72 9.96 17.01 16.99
C PRO A 72 11.33 16.99 17.68
N ILE A 73 12.26 16.15 17.22
CA ILE A 73 13.64 16.08 17.74
C ILE A 73 14.40 17.40 17.55
N ASN A 74 13.95 18.24 16.60
CA ASN A 74 14.60 19.51 16.32
C ASN A 74 14.12 20.68 17.18
N SER A 75 13.27 20.43 18.20
CA SER A 75 12.66 21.47 19.04
C SER A 75 13.65 22.46 19.64
N ASP A 76 14.84 21.96 20.01
CA ASP A 76 15.91 22.74 20.62
C ASP A 76 17.19 22.80 19.75
N THR A 77 17.09 22.43 18.47
CA THR A 77 18.23 22.47 17.55
C THR A 77 18.60 23.92 17.24
N GLU A 78 19.89 24.24 17.30
CA GLU A 78 20.44 25.52 16.84
C GLU A 78 20.47 25.56 15.30
N TYR A 79 19.97 26.67 14.74
CA TYR A 79 20.03 26.97 13.32
C TYR A 79 20.74 28.31 13.13
N GLU A 80 21.47 28.47 12.03
CA GLU A 80 22.20 29.71 11.71
C GLU A 80 21.28 30.94 11.73
N GLY A 81 20.06 30.80 11.21
CA GLY A 81 19.03 31.85 11.22
C GLY A 81 18.17 31.91 12.48
N GLY A 82 18.48 31.12 13.52
CA GLY A 82 17.64 30.93 14.69
C GLY A 82 16.54 29.89 14.49
N ASN A 83 16.10 29.30 15.60
CA ASN A 83 15.08 28.26 15.64
C ASN A 83 13.67 28.89 15.68
N LEU A 84 12.87 28.68 14.63
CA LEU A 84 11.55 29.32 14.47
C LEU A 84 10.40 28.66 15.27
N GLY A 85 10.65 27.56 15.98
CA GLY A 85 9.70 27.01 16.96
C GLY A 85 8.53 26.18 16.45
N HIS A 86 8.05 26.37 15.21
CA HIS A 86 6.84 25.72 14.69
C HIS A 86 7.09 24.30 14.20
N ARG A 87 6.67 23.28 14.98
CA ARG A 87 6.98 21.87 14.72
C ARG A 87 5.78 20.95 14.78
N ILE A 88 5.88 19.85 14.06
CA ILE A 88 4.93 18.75 14.11
C ILE A 88 5.33 17.84 15.26
N ARG A 89 4.40 17.65 16.20
CA ARG A 89 4.57 16.65 17.26
C ARG A 89 4.32 15.25 16.68
N THR A 90 4.88 14.22 17.32
CA THR A 90 4.61 12.82 16.99
C THR A 90 3.10 12.57 16.89
N LYS A 91 2.64 11.99 15.79
CA LYS A 91 1.23 11.76 15.45
C LYS A 91 0.33 13.00 15.34
N ALA A 92 0.91 14.20 15.19
CA ALA A 92 0.16 15.46 15.14
C ALA A 92 0.27 16.19 13.79
N GLY A 93 0.71 15.52 12.72
CA GLY A 93 0.87 16.10 11.39
C GLY A 93 -0.43 16.23 10.60
N TYR A 94 -1.57 15.74 11.10
CA TYR A 94 -2.80 15.73 10.33
C TYR A 94 -3.49 17.11 10.31
N PHE A 95 -3.35 17.80 9.18
CA PHE A 95 -3.95 19.11 8.87
C PHE A 95 -3.59 20.33 9.77
N PRO A 96 -2.35 20.46 10.29
CA PRO A 96 -1.89 21.76 10.74
C PRO A 96 -1.74 22.70 9.53
N VAL A 97 -1.90 23.99 9.77
CA VAL A 97 -1.67 25.02 8.74
C VAL A 97 -0.22 25.49 8.79
N PRO A 98 0.31 26.07 7.70
CA PRO A 98 1.58 26.78 7.74
C PRO A 98 1.59 27.85 8.86
N PRO A 99 2.74 28.08 9.54
CA PRO A 99 4.06 27.56 9.21
C PRO A 99 4.42 26.19 9.83
N GLN A 100 3.50 25.52 10.54
CA GLN A 100 3.77 24.17 11.06
C GLN A 100 3.89 23.13 9.92
N ASP A 101 2.99 23.21 8.94
CA ASP A 101 3.10 22.47 7.69
C ASP A 101 4.04 23.21 6.74
N SER A 102 5.28 22.71 6.63
CA SER A 102 6.36 23.37 5.90
C SER A 102 6.44 22.97 4.42
N VAL A 103 5.63 21.99 3.99
CA VAL A 103 5.73 21.35 2.68
C VAL A 103 4.51 21.64 1.78
N GLN A 104 3.63 22.57 2.17
CA GLN A 104 2.41 22.90 1.42
C GLN A 104 2.68 23.31 -0.05
N ASP A 105 3.64 24.21 -0.27
CA ASP A 105 3.98 24.68 -1.63
C ASP A 105 4.62 23.57 -2.47
N MET A 106 5.48 22.75 -1.85
CA MET A 106 6.10 21.61 -2.53
C MET A 106 5.06 20.57 -2.95
N ARG A 107 4.07 20.25 -2.10
CA ARG A 107 2.97 19.35 -2.46
C ARG A 107 2.10 19.93 -3.59
N SER A 108 1.89 21.24 -3.60
CA SER A 108 1.19 21.93 -4.71
C SER A 108 1.95 21.80 -6.02
N GLU A 109 3.27 21.98 -6.00
CA GLU A 109 4.16 21.79 -7.17
C GLU A 109 4.16 20.33 -7.64
N MET A 110 4.18 19.36 -6.71
CA MET A 110 4.05 17.94 -7.05
C MET A 110 2.74 17.65 -7.80
N LEU A 111 1.59 18.14 -7.33
CA LEU A 111 0.32 17.98 -8.05
C LEU A 111 0.36 18.64 -9.44
N GLY A 112 0.91 19.86 -9.53
CA GLY A 112 1.04 20.58 -10.80
C GLY A 112 1.91 19.84 -11.81
N ALA A 113 3.03 19.29 -11.38
CA ALA A 113 3.93 18.49 -12.21
C ALA A 113 3.29 17.16 -12.62
N MET A 114 2.63 16.45 -11.70
CA MET A 114 1.88 15.23 -12.01
C MET A 114 0.78 15.46 -13.05
N ALA A 115 0.06 16.57 -12.95
CA ALA A 115 -0.97 16.95 -13.92
C ALA A 115 -0.37 17.17 -15.33
N LYS A 116 0.79 17.84 -15.42
CA LYS A 116 1.53 17.99 -16.70
C LYS A 116 2.00 16.65 -17.28
N MET A 117 2.21 15.64 -16.43
CA MET A 117 2.53 14.27 -16.84
C MET A 117 1.29 13.42 -17.17
N GLY A 118 0.08 13.99 -17.12
CA GLY A 118 -1.16 13.34 -17.53
C GLY A 118 -1.94 12.64 -16.41
N VAL A 119 -1.51 12.76 -15.16
CA VAL A 119 -2.26 12.21 -14.01
C VAL A 119 -3.42 13.14 -13.66
N LYS A 120 -4.60 12.57 -13.42
CA LYS A 120 -5.76 13.33 -12.91
C LYS A 120 -5.64 13.45 -11.39
N VAL A 121 -5.18 14.60 -10.92
CA VAL A 121 -4.99 14.88 -9.49
C VAL A 121 -6.28 15.36 -8.81
N GLU A 122 -6.41 15.15 -7.50
CA GLU A 122 -7.59 15.57 -6.73
C GLU A 122 -7.25 16.46 -5.52
N LYS A 123 -6.45 15.97 -4.58
CA LYS A 123 -6.17 16.62 -3.28
C LYS A 123 -4.69 16.46 -2.91
N HIS A 124 -4.22 17.23 -1.93
CA HIS A 124 -3.01 16.91 -1.18
C HIS A 124 -3.19 17.29 0.28
N HIS A 125 -2.48 16.64 1.18
CA HIS A 125 -2.41 17.05 2.58
C HIS A 125 -1.15 16.53 3.27
N HIS A 126 -0.84 17.15 4.40
CA HIS A 126 0.03 16.55 5.40
C HIS A 126 -0.68 15.35 6.05
N GLU A 127 0.08 14.33 6.39
CA GLU A 127 -0.39 13.09 7.01
C GLU A 127 -0.07 13.02 8.51
N VAL A 128 -0.47 11.96 9.19
CA VAL A 128 -0.43 11.87 10.66
C VAL A 128 0.99 12.01 11.25
N ALA A 129 1.99 11.33 10.69
CA ALA A 129 3.36 11.41 11.20
C ALA A 129 4.05 12.72 10.80
N SER A 130 5.08 13.10 11.56
CA SER A 130 5.92 14.26 11.21
C SER A 130 6.61 14.03 9.85
N ALA A 131 6.65 15.03 8.98
CA ALA A 131 7.23 14.93 7.64
C ALA A 131 6.55 13.91 6.71
N GLN A 132 5.31 13.50 7.00
CA GLN A 132 4.52 12.57 6.21
C GLN A 132 3.48 13.32 5.36
N HIS A 133 3.25 12.85 4.14
CA HIS A 133 2.34 13.49 3.20
C HIS A 133 1.58 12.46 2.34
N GLU A 134 0.46 12.91 1.76
CA GLU A 134 -0.32 12.17 0.77
C GLU A 134 -0.77 13.12 -0.35
N LEU A 135 -0.71 12.64 -1.59
CA LEU A 135 -1.35 13.27 -2.75
C LEU A 135 -2.45 12.33 -3.29
N GLY A 136 -3.60 12.89 -3.63
CA GLY A 136 -4.75 12.16 -4.17
C GLY A 136 -4.74 12.14 -5.70
N MET A 137 -4.95 10.96 -6.26
CA MET A 137 -5.21 10.75 -7.69
C MET A 137 -6.64 10.26 -7.90
N LYS A 138 -7.28 10.72 -8.96
CA LYS A 138 -8.54 10.15 -9.40
C LYS A 138 -8.31 8.73 -9.88
N PHE A 139 -9.15 7.81 -9.43
CA PHE A 139 -9.10 6.42 -9.86
C PHE A 139 -9.16 6.30 -11.40
N ASP A 140 -8.53 5.24 -11.91
CA ASP A 140 -8.61 4.86 -13.31
C ASP A 140 -8.57 3.33 -13.46
N THR A 141 -8.59 2.83 -14.69
CA THR A 141 -8.58 1.37 -14.94
C THR A 141 -7.29 0.74 -14.40
N LEU A 142 -7.31 -0.56 -14.08
CA LEU A 142 -6.26 -1.23 -13.30
C LEU A 142 -4.86 -0.96 -13.84
N THR A 143 -4.63 -1.24 -15.13
CA THR A 143 -3.31 -1.08 -15.73
C THR A 143 -2.88 0.38 -15.79
N LEU A 144 -3.79 1.28 -16.16
CA LEU A 144 -3.49 2.71 -16.27
C LEU A 144 -3.22 3.34 -14.90
N MET A 145 -3.94 2.92 -13.86
CA MET A 145 -3.68 3.39 -12.51
C MET A 145 -2.31 2.91 -11.99
N ALA A 146 -1.88 1.70 -12.37
CA ALA A 146 -0.53 1.24 -12.07
C ALA A 146 0.54 2.04 -12.82
N ASP A 147 0.30 2.42 -14.08
CA ASP A 147 1.17 3.35 -14.83
C ASP A 147 1.26 4.71 -14.08
N GLN A 148 0.13 5.25 -13.64
CA GLN A 148 0.06 6.53 -12.91
C GLN A 148 0.74 6.46 -11.54
N MET A 149 0.70 5.33 -10.84
CA MET A 149 1.46 5.13 -9.60
C MET A 149 2.99 5.21 -9.80
N GLN A 150 3.50 4.81 -10.97
CA GLN A 150 4.92 4.98 -11.29
C GLN A 150 5.26 6.45 -11.54
N ILE A 151 4.38 7.18 -12.24
CA ILE A 151 4.51 8.63 -12.44
C ILE A 151 4.47 9.37 -11.09
N TYR A 152 3.54 8.98 -10.20
CA TYR A 152 3.39 9.51 -8.85
C TYR A 152 4.72 9.46 -8.09
N LYS A 153 5.30 8.26 -7.97
CA LYS A 153 6.57 8.05 -7.25
C LYS A 153 7.72 8.84 -7.87
N TYR A 154 7.83 8.81 -9.20
CA TYR A 154 8.87 9.55 -9.92
C TYR A 154 8.75 11.06 -9.69
N CYS A 155 7.56 11.62 -9.89
CA CYS A 155 7.32 13.05 -9.76
C CYS A 155 7.63 13.54 -8.33
N ILE A 156 7.17 12.81 -7.31
CA ILE A 156 7.44 13.16 -5.91
C ILE A 156 8.93 13.13 -5.60
N HIS A 157 9.66 12.09 -6.02
CA HIS A 157 11.12 12.04 -5.83
C HIS A 157 11.82 13.22 -6.53
N GLN A 158 11.45 13.53 -7.77
CA GLN A 158 12.09 14.60 -8.55
C GLN A 158 11.80 15.99 -7.98
N VAL A 159 10.54 16.26 -7.61
CA VAL A 159 10.18 17.55 -7.02
C VAL A 159 10.84 17.71 -5.66
N ALA A 160 10.81 16.69 -4.78
CA ALA A 160 11.52 16.76 -3.50
C ALA A 160 13.02 17.05 -3.70
N HIS A 161 13.66 16.38 -4.67
CA HIS A 161 15.08 16.58 -4.98
C HIS A 161 15.40 18.01 -5.45
N ILE A 162 14.56 18.62 -6.29
CA ILE A 162 14.75 20.00 -6.77
C ILE A 162 14.61 21.01 -5.63
N TYR A 163 13.80 20.71 -4.63
CA TYR A 163 13.69 21.50 -3.40
C TYR A 163 14.81 21.24 -2.39
N GLY A 164 15.82 20.44 -2.73
CA GLY A 164 16.93 20.10 -1.84
C GLY A 164 16.53 19.13 -0.72
N LYS A 165 15.43 18.38 -0.88
CA LYS A 165 14.94 17.38 0.06
C LYS A 165 15.01 15.98 -0.56
N THR A 166 14.72 14.95 0.24
CA THR A 166 14.63 13.56 -0.22
C THR A 166 13.32 12.92 0.21
N ALA A 167 12.57 12.39 -0.75
CA ALA A 167 11.32 11.69 -0.47
C ALA A 167 11.52 10.17 -0.41
N THR A 168 10.72 9.48 0.40
CA THR A 168 10.71 8.02 0.47
C THR A 168 9.31 7.45 0.63
N PHE A 169 9.10 6.31 -0.01
CA PHE A 169 7.88 5.50 0.01
C PHE A 169 7.99 4.30 0.95
N MET A 170 9.05 4.24 1.77
CA MET A 170 9.23 3.15 2.72
C MET A 170 8.05 3.07 3.72
N PRO A 171 7.54 1.87 4.04
CA PRO A 171 6.33 1.75 4.87
C PRO A 171 6.53 2.21 6.31
N LYS A 172 7.75 2.11 6.85
CA LYS A 172 8.06 2.47 8.23
C LYS A 172 9.48 3.03 8.35
N PRO A 173 9.69 4.31 8.00
CA PRO A 173 10.99 4.95 8.18
C PRO A 173 11.28 5.31 9.64
N ILE A 174 10.23 5.59 10.43
CA ILE A 174 10.34 6.03 11.83
C ILE A 174 9.59 5.06 12.75
N TYR A 175 10.27 4.59 13.81
CA TYR A 175 9.64 3.84 14.89
C TYR A 175 8.90 4.79 15.83
N GLY A 176 7.69 4.41 16.28
CA GLY A 176 6.90 5.20 17.24
C GLY A 176 5.97 6.26 16.64
N ASP A 177 6.04 6.53 15.33
CA ASP A 177 5.09 7.40 14.60
C ASP A 177 4.32 6.59 13.54
N ASN A 178 3.34 7.18 12.84
CA ASN A 178 2.62 6.51 11.75
C ASN A 178 3.56 6.13 10.59
N GLY A 179 3.16 5.16 9.77
CA GLY A 179 3.93 4.68 8.62
C GLY A 179 3.14 4.79 7.33
N SER A 180 3.82 4.76 6.17
CA SER A 180 3.21 4.99 4.86
C SER A 180 2.43 3.78 4.35
N GLY A 181 1.11 3.95 4.17
CA GLY A 181 0.23 3.01 3.48
C GLY A 181 0.04 3.28 1.99
N MET A 182 -0.52 2.28 1.29
CA MET A 182 -1.09 2.44 -0.04
C MET A 182 -2.53 1.91 -0.02
N HIS A 183 -3.48 2.72 0.47
CA HIS A 183 -4.87 2.28 0.56
C HIS A 183 -5.48 2.13 -0.84
N CYS A 184 -5.91 0.93 -1.19
CA CYS A 184 -6.35 0.61 -2.54
C CYS A 184 -7.87 0.52 -2.61
N HIS A 185 -8.50 1.58 -3.14
CA HIS A 185 -9.91 1.59 -3.46
C HIS A 185 -10.21 0.79 -4.73
N GLN A 186 -11.22 -0.07 -4.71
CA GLN A 186 -11.53 -1.00 -5.80
C GLN A 186 -13.04 -1.04 -6.11
N SER A 187 -13.39 -1.04 -7.39
CA SER A 187 -14.76 -1.27 -7.84
C SER A 187 -14.81 -1.93 -9.23
N ILE A 188 -15.79 -2.80 -9.44
CA ILE A 188 -16.09 -3.40 -10.75
C ILE A 188 -17.36 -2.78 -11.33
N TRP A 189 -17.38 -2.59 -12.64
CA TRP A 189 -18.47 -1.97 -13.39
C TRP A 189 -18.91 -2.85 -14.55
N LYS A 190 -20.19 -2.73 -14.93
CA LYS A 190 -20.79 -3.42 -16.07
C LYS A 190 -21.79 -2.51 -16.77
N GLY A 191 -21.61 -2.25 -18.05
CA GLY A 191 -22.46 -1.37 -18.85
C GLY A 191 -22.61 0.03 -18.24
N GLY A 192 -21.53 0.57 -17.66
CA GLY A 192 -21.53 1.89 -17.00
C GLY A 192 -22.29 1.94 -15.66
N LYS A 193 -22.61 0.79 -15.05
CA LYS A 193 -23.21 0.70 -13.71
C LYS A 193 -22.27 0.00 -12.72
N PRO A 194 -22.22 0.45 -11.44
CA PRO A 194 -21.35 -0.15 -10.43
C PRO A 194 -21.90 -1.53 -10.03
N VAL A 195 -21.08 -2.57 -10.16
CA VAL A 195 -21.41 -3.94 -9.73
C VAL A 195 -21.37 -4.05 -8.21
N PHE A 196 -20.57 -3.22 -7.54
CA PHE A 196 -20.37 -3.30 -6.09
C PHE A 196 -21.48 -2.64 -5.27
N ALA A 197 -22.34 -1.83 -5.89
CA ALA A 197 -23.48 -1.22 -5.22
C ALA A 197 -24.67 -2.20 -5.15
N GLY A 198 -25.34 -2.26 -4.00
CA GLY A 198 -26.48 -3.14 -3.79
C GLY A 198 -27.28 -2.75 -2.55
N ASN A 199 -27.87 -3.74 -1.88
CA ASN A 199 -28.78 -3.57 -0.75
C ASN A 199 -28.39 -4.41 0.48
N LYS A 200 -27.16 -4.90 0.54
CA LYS A 200 -26.61 -5.61 1.69
C LYS A 200 -25.96 -4.62 2.66
N TYR A 201 -25.09 -5.13 3.53
CA TYR A 201 -24.34 -4.32 4.49
C TYR A 201 -23.69 -3.10 3.81
N ALA A 202 -23.88 -1.90 4.36
CA ALA A 202 -23.38 -0.62 3.84
C ALA A 202 -23.72 -0.34 2.35
N ASP A 203 -24.87 -0.81 1.88
CA ASP A 203 -25.36 -0.74 0.49
C ASP A 203 -24.42 -1.42 -0.52
N LEU A 204 -23.73 -2.47 -0.08
CA LEU A 204 -22.93 -3.31 -0.97
C LEU A 204 -23.83 -4.33 -1.70
N SER A 205 -23.38 -4.78 -2.85
CA SER A 205 -23.93 -5.97 -3.51
C SER A 205 -23.39 -7.24 -2.89
N GLU A 206 -24.10 -8.35 -3.08
CA GLU A 206 -23.60 -9.68 -2.74
C GLU A 206 -22.29 -10.00 -3.49
N THR A 207 -22.17 -9.55 -4.74
CA THR A 207 -20.92 -9.66 -5.52
C THR A 207 -19.75 -8.96 -4.83
N CYS A 208 -19.96 -7.77 -4.27
CA CYS A 208 -18.91 -7.08 -3.51
C CYS A 208 -18.54 -7.82 -2.23
N LEU A 209 -19.51 -8.40 -1.52
CA LEU A 209 -19.23 -9.20 -0.32
C LEU A 209 -18.39 -10.43 -0.66
N HIS A 210 -18.73 -11.15 -1.74
CA HIS A 210 -17.91 -12.27 -2.20
C HIS A 210 -16.50 -11.83 -2.63
N TYR A 211 -16.37 -10.66 -3.26
CA TYR A 211 -15.07 -10.09 -3.60
C TYR A 211 -14.22 -9.86 -2.34
N ILE A 212 -14.81 -9.26 -1.30
CA ILE A 212 -14.16 -9.06 0.01
C ILE A 212 -13.78 -10.41 0.64
N GLY A 213 -14.64 -11.43 0.55
CA GLY A 213 -14.36 -12.78 1.04
C GLY A 213 -13.13 -13.39 0.37
N GLY A 214 -12.96 -13.17 -0.93
CA GLY A 214 -11.75 -13.53 -1.67
C GLY A 214 -10.50 -12.79 -1.17
N ILE A 215 -10.58 -11.47 -0.99
CA ILE A 215 -9.47 -10.66 -0.44
C ILE A 215 -9.05 -11.19 0.95
N ILE A 216 -10.00 -11.42 1.84
CA ILE A 216 -9.74 -11.92 3.21
C ILE A 216 -9.12 -13.31 3.18
N LYS A 217 -9.68 -14.25 2.41
CA LYS A 217 -9.19 -15.62 2.28
C LYS A 217 -7.75 -15.68 1.78
N HIS A 218 -7.40 -14.83 0.83
CA HIS A 218 -6.08 -14.83 0.18
C HIS A 218 -5.10 -13.81 0.74
N ALA A 219 -5.47 -13.03 1.77
CA ALA A 219 -4.70 -11.90 2.26
C ALA A 219 -3.23 -12.20 2.57
N LYS A 220 -2.94 -13.36 3.19
CA LYS A 220 -1.56 -13.77 3.48
C LYS A 220 -0.71 -13.98 2.22
N ALA A 221 -1.28 -14.55 1.16
CA ALA A 221 -0.61 -14.66 -0.13
C ALA A 221 -0.51 -13.28 -0.83
N LEU A 222 -1.54 -12.43 -0.67
CA LEU A 222 -1.51 -11.07 -1.19
C LEU A 222 -0.37 -10.24 -0.58
N ASN A 223 -0.07 -10.43 0.71
CA ASN A 223 1.01 -9.71 1.40
C ASN A 223 2.37 -9.84 0.68
N ALA A 224 2.65 -10.95 -0.02
CA ALA A 224 3.89 -11.09 -0.78
C ALA A 224 4.01 -10.03 -1.90
N PHE A 225 2.91 -9.60 -2.50
CA PHE A 225 2.87 -8.59 -3.57
C PHE A 225 2.48 -7.20 -3.07
N THR A 226 1.61 -7.10 -2.06
CA THR A 226 1.13 -5.83 -1.52
C THR A 226 2.01 -5.27 -0.41
N ASN A 227 2.85 -6.10 0.20
CA ASN A 227 3.75 -5.79 1.31
C ASN A 227 5.13 -6.43 1.10
N PRO A 228 5.83 -6.10 -0.01
CA PRO A 228 6.91 -6.93 -0.54
C PRO A 228 8.29 -6.65 0.09
N SER A 229 8.33 -6.04 1.28
CA SER A 229 9.59 -5.65 1.94
C SER A 229 9.59 -6.07 3.42
N THR A 230 10.76 -6.30 3.99
CA THR A 230 10.90 -6.56 5.44
C THR A 230 10.48 -5.37 6.30
N ASN A 231 10.49 -4.15 5.73
CA ASN A 231 10.04 -2.91 6.37
C ASN A 231 8.50 -2.78 6.39
N SER A 232 7.79 -3.39 5.43
CA SER A 232 6.32 -3.48 5.40
C SER A 232 5.75 -4.04 6.71
N TYR A 233 6.39 -5.06 7.26
CA TYR A 233 5.97 -5.73 8.49
C TYR A 233 6.38 -4.99 9.77
N LYS A 234 7.12 -3.88 9.64
CA LYS A 234 7.30 -2.90 10.74
C LYS A 234 6.18 -1.87 10.78
N ARG A 235 5.45 -1.70 9.67
CA ARG A 235 4.21 -0.88 9.59
C ARG A 235 3.00 -1.65 10.11
N LEU A 236 2.84 -2.92 9.72
CA LEU A 236 1.69 -3.77 10.06
C LEU A 236 1.72 -4.23 11.53
N VAL A 237 1.60 -3.28 12.45
CA VAL A 237 1.50 -3.49 13.90
C VAL A 237 0.32 -2.67 14.45
N PRO A 238 -0.36 -3.12 15.53
CA PRO A 238 -1.44 -2.36 16.15
C PRO A 238 -1.03 -0.94 16.59
N GLY A 239 -1.97 0.02 16.55
CA GLY A 239 -1.81 1.36 17.15
C GLY A 239 -1.30 2.50 16.25
N TYR A 240 -1.21 2.29 14.92
CA TYR A 240 -0.68 3.28 13.95
C TYR A 240 -1.52 3.39 12.66
N GLU A 241 -2.84 3.19 12.76
CA GLU A 241 -3.79 3.14 11.62
C GLU A 241 -3.46 2.06 10.55
N ALA A 242 -2.48 1.19 10.80
CA ALA A 242 -2.16 0.05 9.97
C ALA A 242 -3.04 -1.16 10.37
N PRO A 243 -3.84 -1.71 9.43
CA PRO A 243 -4.76 -2.79 9.75
C PRO A 243 -4.03 -4.14 9.72
N VAL A 244 -4.04 -4.83 10.86
CA VAL A 244 -3.50 -6.20 10.97
C VAL A 244 -4.61 -7.25 10.94
N LEU A 245 -5.85 -6.85 11.23
CA LEU A 245 -6.99 -7.74 11.36
C LEU A 245 -7.74 -7.85 10.02
N LEU A 246 -7.94 -9.09 9.58
CA LEU A 246 -8.68 -9.44 8.36
C LEU A 246 -10.17 -9.42 8.64
N ALA A 247 -10.74 -8.22 8.56
CA ALA A 247 -12.14 -7.94 8.75
C ALA A 247 -12.58 -6.85 7.77
N TYR A 248 -13.89 -6.72 7.60
CA TYR A 248 -14.48 -5.61 6.88
C TYR A 248 -15.50 -4.86 7.74
N SER A 249 -15.58 -3.55 7.53
CA SER A 249 -16.54 -2.70 8.24
C SER A 249 -16.70 -1.35 7.55
N ALA A 250 -17.88 -0.76 7.70
CA ALA A 250 -18.13 0.61 7.30
C ALA A 250 -17.49 1.58 8.29
N ARG A 251 -16.77 2.58 7.76
CA ARG A 251 -16.13 3.67 8.54
C ARG A 251 -15.01 3.26 9.49
N ASN A 252 -14.91 2.00 9.92
CA ASN A 252 -13.89 1.55 10.85
C ASN A 252 -12.48 1.54 10.21
N ARG A 253 -11.55 2.27 10.83
CA ARG A 253 -10.16 2.38 10.37
C ARG A 253 -9.25 1.28 10.89
N SER A 254 -9.70 0.42 11.81
CA SER A 254 -8.90 -0.72 12.25
C SER A 254 -9.05 -1.95 11.34
N ALA A 255 -10.07 -1.98 10.48
CA ALA A 255 -10.34 -3.06 9.54
C ALA A 255 -9.46 -2.98 8.28
N SER A 256 -9.03 -4.13 7.78
CA SER A 256 -8.24 -4.24 6.54
C SER A 256 -9.05 -3.94 5.27
N CYS A 257 -10.35 -4.28 5.25
CA CYS A 257 -11.28 -3.94 4.17
C CYS A 257 -12.29 -2.89 4.67
N ARG A 258 -11.98 -1.61 4.47
CA ARG A 258 -12.88 -0.52 4.86
C ARG A 258 -13.91 -0.26 3.77
N ILE A 259 -15.15 0.01 4.15
CA ILE A 259 -16.20 0.48 3.22
C ILE A 259 -16.37 1.99 3.42
N PRO A 260 -15.91 2.83 2.46
CA PRO A 260 -16.06 4.27 2.55
C PRO A 260 -17.54 4.68 2.59
N TYR A 261 -17.86 5.65 3.44
CA TYR A 261 -19.21 6.20 3.49
C TYR A 261 -19.51 7.01 2.21
N THR A 262 -20.62 6.72 1.57
CA THR A 262 -21.14 7.49 0.44
C THR A 262 -22.64 7.23 0.28
N ALA A 263 -23.40 8.28 -0.03
CA ALA A 263 -24.80 8.17 -0.43
C ALA A 263 -24.97 7.92 -1.94
N ASN A 264 -23.91 8.09 -2.74
CA ASN A 264 -23.95 7.89 -4.18
C ASN A 264 -23.55 6.44 -4.54
N PRO A 265 -24.44 5.63 -5.14
CA PRO A 265 -24.13 4.27 -5.59
C PRO A 265 -22.91 4.20 -6.52
N LYS A 266 -22.69 5.23 -7.34
CA LYS A 266 -21.53 5.31 -8.25
C LYS A 266 -20.18 5.46 -7.54
N ALA A 267 -20.17 5.77 -6.24
CA ALA A 267 -18.95 5.86 -5.45
C ALA A 267 -18.75 4.65 -4.51
N LYS A 268 -19.63 3.64 -4.57
CA LYS A 268 -19.52 2.42 -3.76
C LYS A 268 -18.32 1.59 -4.22
N ARG A 269 -17.48 1.24 -3.25
CA ARG A 269 -16.18 0.58 -3.43
C ARG A 269 -15.75 -0.06 -2.13
N VAL A 270 -14.78 -0.97 -2.20
CA VAL A 270 -14.02 -1.46 -1.05
C VAL A 270 -12.65 -0.76 -1.02
N GLU A 271 -12.15 -0.43 0.16
CA GLU A 271 -10.80 0.08 0.39
C GLU A 271 -9.98 -1.01 1.08
N VAL A 272 -8.99 -1.56 0.39
CA VAL A 272 -8.05 -2.55 0.95
C VAL A 272 -6.82 -1.81 1.47
N ARG A 273 -6.59 -1.86 2.78
CA ARG A 273 -5.72 -0.91 3.48
C ARG A 273 -4.36 -1.45 3.94
N PHE A 274 -4.19 -2.77 3.90
CA PHE A 274 -2.90 -3.38 4.22
C PHE A 274 -1.78 -3.10 3.21
N PRO A 275 -2.01 -2.89 1.88
CA PRO A 275 -0.91 -2.62 0.95
C PRO A 275 -0.10 -1.39 1.35
N ASP A 276 1.16 -1.38 0.95
CA ASP A 276 2.07 -0.27 1.18
C ASP A 276 2.79 0.15 -0.11
N PRO A 277 3.40 1.34 -0.14
CA PRO A 277 3.95 1.90 -1.37
C PRO A 277 5.19 1.17 -1.91
N MET A 278 5.76 0.19 -1.20
CA MET A 278 6.85 -0.64 -1.77
C MET A 278 6.34 -1.66 -2.79
N ALA A 279 5.03 -1.93 -2.78
CA ALA A 279 4.37 -2.77 -3.77
C ALA A 279 4.71 -2.33 -5.21
N ASN A 280 5.00 -3.32 -6.05
CA ASN A 280 4.89 -3.13 -7.50
C ASN A 280 3.38 -2.97 -7.81
N PRO A 281 2.92 -1.80 -8.28
CA PRO A 281 1.49 -1.53 -8.40
C PRO A 281 0.80 -2.48 -9.38
N TYR A 282 1.47 -2.91 -10.45
CA TYR A 282 0.92 -3.86 -11.41
C TYR A 282 0.64 -5.21 -10.75
N LEU A 283 1.62 -5.76 -10.02
CA LEU A 283 1.48 -7.06 -9.35
C LEU A 283 0.46 -6.99 -8.20
N ALA A 284 0.51 -5.93 -7.39
CA ALA A 284 -0.39 -5.77 -6.25
C ALA A 284 -1.85 -5.62 -6.70
N PHE A 285 -2.12 -4.81 -7.72
CA PHE A 285 -3.48 -4.62 -8.22
C PHE A 285 -3.99 -5.90 -8.90
N ALA A 286 -3.16 -6.54 -9.73
CA ALA A 286 -3.49 -7.82 -10.35
C ALA A 286 -3.80 -8.90 -9.31
N ALA A 287 -2.94 -9.07 -8.29
CA ALA A 287 -3.13 -10.07 -7.25
C ALA A 287 -4.42 -9.82 -6.45
N MET A 288 -4.68 -8.57 -6.03
CA MET A 288 -5.92 -8.22 -5.34
C MET A 288 -7.16 -8.49 -6.20
N LEU A 289 -7.11 -8.12 -7.49
CA LEU A 289 -8.21 -8.41 -8.42
C LEU A 289 -8.46 -9.92 -8.54
N MET A 290 -7.41 -10.71 -8.75
CA MET A 290 -7.53 -12.16 -8.89
C MET A 290 -8.08 -12.81 -7.61
N ALA A 291 -7.68 -12.35 -6.43
CA ALA A 291 -8.24 -12.81 -5.16
C ALA A 291 -9.74 -12.49 -5.04
N GLY A 292 -10.13 -11.27 -5.37
CA GLY A 292 -11.54 -10.88 -5.34
C GLY A 292 -12.39 -11.60 -6.39
N LEU A 293 -11.86 -11.87 -7.58
CA LEU A 293 -12.53 -12.68 -8.59
C LEU A 293 -12.69 -14.15 -8.17
N ASP A 294 -11.70 -14.74 -7.49
CA ASP A 294 -11.84 -16.08 -6.89
C ASP A 294 -12.95 -16.10 -5.84
N GLY A 295 -13.01 -15.04 -5.01
CA GLY A 295 -14.09 -14.80 -4.07
C GLY A 295 -15.47 -14.83 -4.71
N ILE A 296 -15.65 -14.08 -5.80
CA ILE A 296 -16.91 -14.04 -6.58
C ILE A 296 -17.23 -15.41 -7.18
N LYS A 297 -16.25 -16.06 -7.84
CA LYS A 297 -16.43 -17.35 -8.50
C LYS A 297 -16.90 -18.43 -7.52
N ASN A 298 -16.29 -18.47 -6.35
CA ASN A 298 -16.52 -19.49 -5.32
C ASN A 298 -17.56 -19.06 -4.27
N LYS A 299 -18.19 -17.89 -4.43
CA LYS A 299 -19.19 -17.32 -3.49
C LYS A 299 -18.70 -17.32 -2.04
N ILE A 300 -17.49 -16.82 -1.84
CA ILE A 300 -16.81 -16.87 -0.53
C ILE A 300 -17.43 -15.84 0.40
N ASP A 301 -18.02 -16.28 1.50
CA ASP A 301 -18.59 -15.39 2.52
C ASP A 301 -17.45 -14.69 3.31
N PRO A 302 -17.40 -13.34 3.37
CA PRO A 302 -16.44 -12.63 4.20
C PRO A 302 -16.72 -12.71 5.70
N GLY A 303 -17.81 -13.36 6.11
CA GLY A 303 -18.29 -13.41 7.49
C GLY A 303 -19.08 -12.16 7.89
N PRO A 304 -19.44 -12.02 9.18
CA PRO A 304 -20.10 -10.82 9.67
C PRO A 304 -19.15 -9.60 9.65
N ALA A 305 -19.70 -8.43 9.36
CA ALA A 305 -18.98 -7.17 9.47
C ALA A 305 -18.61 -6.89 10.94
N MET A 306 -17.47 -6.22 11.18
CA MET A 306 -16.95 -5.97 12.51
C MET A 306 -16.91 -4.47 12.84
N ASP A 307 -18.03 -3.96 13.35
CA ASP A 307 -18.27 -2.52 13.59
C ASP A 307 -17.74 -1.98 14.92
N LYS A 308 -17.16 -2.84 15.75
CA LYS A 308 -16.43 -2.42 16.96
C LYS A 308 -15.05 -1.93 16.57
N ASP A 309 -14.52 -0.93 17.28
CA ASP A 309 -13.08 -0.64 17.18
C ASP A 309 -12.32 -1.91 17.55
N LEU A 310 -11.54 -2.42 16.60
CA LEU A 310 -10.91 -3.71 16.77
C LEU A 310 -9.75 -3.65 17.76
N TYR A 311 -9.19 -2.46 18.00
CA TYR A 311 -8.10 -2.30 18.97
C TYR A 311 -8.57 -2.45 20.42
N ASP A 312 -9.87 -2.23 20.68
CA ASP A 312 -10.48 -2.34 22.00
C ASP A 312 -11.07 -3.73 22.29
N LEU A 313 -10.97 -4.67 21.35
CA LEU A 313 -11.45 -6.03 21.55
C LEU A 313 -10.59 -6.77 22.59
N PRO A 314 -11.21 -7.59 23.47
CA PRO A 314 -10.46 -8.46 24.37
C PRO A 314 -9.50 -9.38 23.61
N LYS A 315 -8.33 -9.67 24.20
CA LYS A 315 -7.29 -10.52 23.57
C LYS A 315 -7.81 -11.88 23.09
N GLU A 316 -8.79 -12.46 23.78
CA GLU A 316 -9.37 -13.75 23.39
C GLU A 316 -10.28 -13.66 22.16
N GLU A 317 -10.98 -12.53 21.96
CA GLU A 317 -11.76 -12.27 20.73
C GLU A 317 -10.81 -11.96 19.56
N LEU A 318 -9.73 -11.22 19.81
CA LEU A 318 -8.72 -10.90 18.79
C LEU A 318 -8.04 -12.13 18.19
N LYS A 319 -7.75 -13.16 19.00
CA LYS A 319 -7.14 -14.41 18.53
C LYS A 319 -8.00 -15.18 17.51
N GLN A 320 -9.31 -14.93 17.50
CA GLN A 320 -10.25 -15.61 16.59
C GLN A 320 -10.33 -14.91 15.23
N ILE A 321 -9.85 -13.67 15.13
CA ILE A 321 -9.87 -12.89 13.90
C ILE A 321 -8.60 -13.20 13.10
N PRO A 322 -8.71 -13.63 11.83
CA PRO A 322 -7.53 -13.88 11.00
C PRO A 322 -6.70 -12.60 10.84
N THR A 323 -5.38 -12.73 10.72
CA THR A 323 -4.48 -11.60 10.52
C THR A 323 -3.72 -11.70 9.20
N VAL A 324 -3.23 -10.55 8.73
CA VAL A 324 -2.15 -10.50 7.73
C VAL A 324 -0.89 -11.19 8.24
N CYS A 325 0.08 -11.43 7.36
CA CYS A 325 1.38 -11.98 7.73
C CYS A 325 2.14 -11.04 8.68
N GLY A 326 2.91 -11.62 9.61
CA GLY A 326 3.81 -10.92 10.53
C GLY A 326 5.23 -10.73 9.99
N SER A 327 5.59 -11.38 8.88
CA SER A 327 6.90 -11.23 8.23
C SER A 327 6.81 -11.44 6.72
N LEU A 328 7.85 -10.96 6.00
CA LEU A 328 7.97 -11.20 4.56
C LEU A 328 8.17 -12.70 4.27
N ARG A 329 8.92 -13.42 5.12
CA ARG A 329 9.07 -14.87 5.03
C ARG A 329 7.72 -15.59 5.07
N GLU A 330 6.88 -15.27 6.07
CA GLU A 330 5.54 -15.87 6.19
C GLU A 330 4.68 -15.57 4.95
N ALA A 331 4.77 -14.36 4.40
CA ALA A 331 4.03 -13.98 3.21
C ALA A 331 4.48 -14.76 1.97
N LEU A 332 5.78 -14.96 1.78
CA LEU A 332 6.33 -15.75 0.67
C LEU A 332 5.96 -17.23 0.79
N GLU A 333 6.04 -17.82 1.98
CA GLU A 333 5.57 -19.19 2.23
C GLU A 333 4.05 -19.33 2.04
N SER A 334 3.28 -18.31 2.40
CA SER A 334 1.83 -18.28 2.20
C SER A 334 1.48 -18.14 0.72
N LEU A 335 2.23 -17.34 -0.03
CA LEU A 335 2.12 -17.24 -1.48
C LEU A 335 2.41 -18.60 -2.13
N ASP A 336 3.51 -19.25 -1.75
CA ASP A 336 3.88 -20.57 -2.27
C ASP A 336 2.73 -21.58 -2.12
N LYS A 337 2.19 -21.70 -0.91
CA LYS A 337 1.10 -22.63 -0.57
C LYS A 337 -0.26 -22.24 -1.18
N ASN A 338 -0.51 -20.95 -1.43
CA ASN A 338 -1.81 -20.42 -1.85
C ASN A 338 -1.72 -19.58 -3.13
N ARG A 339 -1.02 -20.10 -4.15
CA ARG A 339 -0.85 -19.43 -5.46
C ARG A 339 -1.92 -19.74 -6.51
N ALA A 340 -2.78 -20.75 -6.29
CA ALA A 340 -3.67 -21.28 -7.33
C ALA A 340 -4.63 -20.23 -7.92
N PHE A 341 -5.15 -19.33 -7.09
CA PHE A 341 -6.09 -18.29 -7.53
C PHE A 341 -5.46 -17.29 -8.52
N LEU A 342 -4.16 -17.03 -8.40
CA LEU A 342 -3.41 -16.12 -9.27
C LEU A 342 -3.23 -16.71 -10.68
N LYS A 343 -3.13 -18.04 -10.79
CA LYS A 343 -2.88 -18.73 -12.06
C LYS A 343 -4.11 -18.86 -12.95
N ASN A 344 -5.30 -18.53 -12.43
CA ASN A 344 -6.53 -18.55 -13.20
C ASN A 344 -6.41 -17.65 -14.44
N GLY A 345 -6.72 -18.19 -15.62
CA GLY A 345 -6.62 -17.45 -16.89
C GLY A 345 -5.19 -17.19 -17.37
N GLY A 346 -4.17 -17.83 -16.78
CA GLY A 346 -2.77 -17.63 -17.17
C GLY A 346 -2.25 -16.22 -16.88
N VAL A 347 -2.85 -15.55 -15.88
CA VAL A 347 -2.46 -14.21 -15.45
C VAL A 347 -1.07 -14.24 -14.83
N PHE A 348 -0.89 -15.11 -13.83
CA PHE A 348 0.41 -15.50 -13.27
C PHE A 348 0.72 -16.96 -13.66
N ASP A 349 1.99 -17.34 -13.64
CA ASP A 349 2.43 -18.73 -13.77
C ASP A 349 3.41 -19.10 -12.66
N ASP A 350 3.72 -20.40 -12.54
CA ASP A 350 4.63 -20.89 -11.49
C ASP A 350 6.05 -20.37 -11.69
N ASP A 351 6.52 -20.26 -12.93
CA ASP A 351 7.84 -19.72 -13.28
C ASP A 351 8.07 -18.31 -12.73
N PHE A 352 7.11 -17.40 -12.91
CA PHE A 352 7.16 -16.07 -12.34
C PHE A 352 7.08 -16.09 -10.82
N ILE A 353 6.13 -16.84 -10.25
CA ILE A 353 5.91 -16.85 -8.80
C ILE A 353 7.13 -17.41 -8.06
N ASP A 354 7.72 -18.50 -8.55
CA ASP A 354 8.93 -19.10 -7.98
C ASP A 354 10.10 -18.11 -8.06
N SER A 355 10.32 -17.49 -9.23
CA SER A 355 11.37 -16.49 -9.39
C SER A 355 11.19 -15.26 -8.50
N TYR A 356 9.94 -14.84 -8.29
CA TYR A 356 9.61 -13.74 -7.38
C TYR A 356 9.92 -14.11 -5.93
N ILE A 357 9.56 -15.33 -5.51
CA ILE A 357 9.86 -15.84 -4.16
C ILE A 357 11.37 -15.93 -3.95
N GLU A 358 12.11 -16.52 -4.89
CA GLU A 358 13.57 -16.60 -4.84
C GLU A 358 14.23 -15.23 -4.70
N LEU A 359 13.81 -14.26 -5.55
CA LEU A 359 14.31 -12.89 -5.49
C LEU A 359 14.07 -12.27 -4.11
N LYS A 360 12.85 -12.39 -3.57
CA LYS A 360 12.48 -11.79 -2.29
C LYS A 360 13.08 -12.50 -1.09
N MET A 361 13.38 -13.79 -1.19
CA MET A 361 14.10 -14.51 -0.16
C MET A 361 15.52 -13.98 0.06
N THR A 362 16.18 -13.46 -0.98
CA THR A 362 17.49 -12.79 -0.80
C THR A 362 17.40 -11.55 0.10
N GLU A 363 16.29 -10.79 0.05
CA GLU A 363 16.05 -9.64 0.93
C GLU A 363 15.77 -10.08 2.37
N VAL A 364 14.99 -11.16 2.53
CA VAL A 364 14.69 -11.76 3.84
C VAL A 364 15.96 -12.23 4.52
N GLU A 365 16.75 -13.04 3.81
CA GLU A 365 18.01 -13.61 4.30
C GLU A 365 19.00 -12.53 4.71
N ARG A 366 19.16 -11.48 3.89
CA ARG A 366 20.02 -10.35 4.25
C ARG A 366 19.57 -9.67 5.54
N PHE A 367 18.27 -9.45 5.71
CA PHE A 367 17.73 -8.83 6.93
C PHE A 367 17.90 -9.73 8.16
N GLU A 368 17.56 -11.01 8.06
CA GLU A 368 17.61 -11.95 9.18
C GLU A 368 19.03 -12.32 9.62
N MET A 369 20.01 -12.26 8.72
CA MET A 369 21.42 -12.55 9.04
C MET A 369 22.24 -11.32 9.46
N THR A 370 21.68 -10.12 9.39
CA THR A 370 22.39 -8.88 9.77
C THR A 370 22.02 -8.48 11.21
N PRO A 371 22.98 -8.41 12.15
CA PRO A 371 22.72 -7.94 13.51
C PRO A 371 22.08 -6.55 13.54
N HIS A 372 21.09 -6.35 14.40
CA HIS A 372 20.33 -5.11 14.50
C HIS A 372 20.77 -4.28 15.72
N PRO A 373 20.87 -2.93 15.64
CA PRO A 373 21.31 -2.11 16.79
C PRO A 373 20.52 -2.33 18.09
N VAL A 374 19.22 -2.64 17.99
CA VAL A 374 18.36 -2.95 19.15
C VAL A 374 18.80 -4.24 19.87
N GLU A 375 19.42 -5.20 19.18
CA GLU A 375 19.95 -6.42 19.81
C GLU A 375 21.15 -6.12 20.72
N PHE A 376 21.90 -5.05 20.45
CA PHE A 376 22.98 -4.62 21.34
C PHE A 376 22.42 -3.99 22.62
N ASP A 377 21.34 -3.21 22.54
CA ASP A 377 20.63 -2.70 23.71
C ASP A 377 20.07 -3.84 24.59
N MET A 378 19.48 -4.86 23.95
CA MET A 378 18.87 -5.98 24.68
C MET A 378 19.87 -7.02 25.22
N TYR A 379 20.96 -7.29 24.49
CA TYR A 379 21.75 -8.51 24.71
C TYR A 379 23.26 -8.29 24.85
N TYR A 380 23.82 -7.09 24.64
CA TYR A 380 25.28 -6.90 24.61
C TYR A 380 25.98 -7.16 25.96
N SER A 381 25.28 -6.94 27.07
CA SER A 381 25.83 -7.09 28.43
C SER A 381 25.16 -8.20 29.24
N LEU A 382 24.40 -9.09 28.60
CA LEU A 382 23.82 -10.27 29.24
C LEU A 382 24.86 -11.35 29.56
#